data_AF-A0A838F1M3-F1
#
_entry.id   AF-A0A838F1M3-F1
#
_cell.length_a   1.000
_cell.length_b   1.000
_cell.length_c   1.000
_cell.angle_alpha   90.00
_cell.angle_beta   90.00
_cell.angle_gamma   90.00
#
_symmetry.space_group_name_H-M   'P 1'
#
loop_
_entity.id
_entity.type
_entity.pdbx_description
1 polymer ?
#
loop_
_entity_poly.entity_id
_entity_poly.type
_entity_poly.pdbx_seq_one_letter_code
_entity_poly.pdbx_strand_id
1 'polypeptide(L)' 'MFNEDTIKGKWKEIKGEIRTHWGKMTEDELEQTSGNFTSITGIIQQRYGSKKEEIQQMLHTIASKFTQKSEDLKTQLKKD' A
#
# COMPACT_ATOMS: atom_id res chain seq x y z
N MET A 1 -9.60 11.81 -4.85
CA MET A 1 -8.86 12.32 -3.68
C MET A 1 -8.41 11.13 -2.85
N PHE A 2 -7.11 11.02 -2.58
CA PHE A 2 -6.59 10.04 -1.63
C PHE A 2 -7.03 10.46 -0.23
N ASN A 3 -7.83 9.63 0.45
CA ASN A 3 -8.17 9.87 1.84
C ASN A 3 -7.10 9.19 2.71
N GLU A 4 -6.14 9.96 3.21
CA GLU A 4 -5.07 9.47 4.11
C GLU A 4 -5.64 8.70 5.32
N ASP A 5 -6.85 9.06 5.74
CA ASP A 5 -7.59 8.38 6.80
C ASP A 5 -7.93 6.92 6.46
N THR A 6 -8.32 6.64 5.21
CA THR A 6 -8.64 5.29 4.74
C THR A 6 -7.38 4.42 4.64
N ILE A 7 -6.25 5.03 4.27
CA ILE A 7 -4.96 4.34 4.21
C ILE A 7 -4.54 3.89 5.59
N LYS A 8 -4.68 4.72 6.63
CA LYS A 8 -4.36 4.31 8.01
C LYS A 8 -5.17 3.09 8.44
N GLY A 9 -6.47 3.05 8.13
CA GLY A 9 -7.33 1.90 8.44
C GLY A 9 -6.93 0.61 7.71
N LYS A 10 -6.46 0.72 6.45
CA LYS A 10 -6.02 -0.41 5.62
C LYS A 10 -4.51 -0.60 5.56
N TRP A 11 -3.76 0.16 6.35
CA TRP A 11 -2.30 0.20 6.26
C TRP A 11 -1.69 -1.17 6.50
N LYS A 12 -2.29 -1.94 7.40
CA LYS A 12 -1.87 -3.31 7.74
C LYS A 12 -1.98 -4.28 6.56
N GLU A 13 -3.01 -4.13 5.72
CA GLU A 13 -3.17 -4.93 4.49
C GLU A 13 -2.23 -4.43 3.39
N ILE A 14 -2.15 -3.10 3.20
CA ILE A 14 -1.29 -2.44 2.21
C ILE A 14 0.18 -2.84 2.44
N LYS A 15 0.69 -2.74 3.68
CA LYS A 15 2.07 -3.12 4.00
C LYS A 15 2.36 -4.59 3.74
N GLY A 16 1.38 -5.49 3.94
CA GLY A 16 1.52 -6.91 3.64
C GLY A 16 1.68 -7.17 2.14
N GLU A 17 0.92 -6.45 1.31
CA GLU A 17 1.03 -6.56 -0.15
C GLU A 17 2.32 -5.90 -0.67
N ILE A 18 2.73 -4.77 -0.10
CA ILE A 18 4.05 -4.14 -0.35
C ILE A 18 5.16 -5.16 -0.03
N ARG A 19 5.15 -5.78 1.14
CA ARG A 19 6.13 -6.80 1.52
C ARG A 19 6.13 -7.98 0.55
N THR A 20 4.97 -8.41 0.08
CA THR A 20 4.86 -9.50 -0.91
C THR A 20 5.49 -9.11 -2.24
N HIS A 21 5.28 -7.87 -2.69
CA HIS A 21 5.86 -7.37 -3.93
C HIS A 21 7.38 -7.16 -3.82
N TRP A 22 7.81 -6.55 -2.72
CA TRP A 22 9.20 -6.26 -2.42
C TRP A 22 9.69 -7.19 -1.30
N GLY A 23 9.80 -8.48 -1.59
CA GLY A 23 10.12 -9.56 -0.62
C GLY A 23 11.35 -9.38 0.29
N LYS A 24 12.26 -8.44 -0.02
CA LYS A 24 13.38 -8.04 0.87
C LYS A 24 13.00 -7.01 1.94
N MET A 25 11.81 -6.42 1.90
CA MET A 25 11.35 -5.48 2.91
C MET A 25 10.72 -6.22 4.09
N THR A 26 11.02 -5.77 5.30
CA THR A 26 10.40 -6.29 6.51
C THR A 26 9.14 -5.50 6.86
N GLU A 27 8.19 -6.17 7.51
CA GLU A 27 6.96 -5.53 7.99
C GLU A 27 7.25 -4.42 9.01
N ASP A 28 8.31 -4.55 9.79
CA ASP A 28 8.76 -3.57 10.78
C ASP A 28 9.24 -2.27 10.10
N GLU A 29 10.10 -2.36 9.08
CA GLU A 29 10.56 -1.18 8.33
C GLU A 29 9.38 -0.44 7.68
N LEU A 30 8.40 -1.17 7.16
CA LEU A 30 7.17 -0.56 6.63
C LEU A 30 6.33 0.06 7.75
N GLU A 31 6.19 -0.62 8.89
CA GLU A 31 5.42 -0.11 10.03
C GLU A 31 5.98 1.19 10.59
N GLN A 32 7.31 1.34 10.66
CA GLN A 32 7.99 2.58 11.06
C GLN A 32 7.62 3.76 10.15
N THR A 33 7.31 3.52 8.87
CA THR A 33 6.86 4.59 7.96
C THR A 33 5.44 5.07 8.25
N SER A 34 4.65 4.33 9.04
CA SER A 34 3.25 4.66 9.36
C SER A 34 2.38 4.99 8.14
N GLY A 35 2.65 4.34 7.00
CA GLY A 35 1.91 4.58 5.75
C GLY A 35 2.39 5.77 4.93
N ASN A 36 3.55 6.35 5.27
CA ASN A 36 4.14 7.42 4.50
C ASN A 36 4.77 6.89 3.20
N PHE A 37 4.07 7.06 2.08
CA PHE A 37 4.54 6.63 0.76
C PHE A 37 5.88 7.24 0.35
N THR A 38 6.19 8.47 0.79
CA THR A 38 7.48 9.11 0.49
C THR A 38 8.63 8.35 1.17
N SER A 39 8.49 8.02 2.46
CA SER A 39 9.47 7.23 3.21
C SER A 39 9.64 5.84 2.61
N ILE A 40 8.52 5.16 2.31
CA ILE A 40 8.54 3.82 1.69
C ILE A 40 9.24 3.85 0.34
N THR A 41 8.96 4.87 -0.47
CA THR A 41 9.62 5.08 -1.77
C THR A 41 11.14 5.23 -1.61
N GLY A 42 11.58 5.99 -0.60
CA GLY A 42 13.01 6.15 -0.31
C GLY A 42 13.69 4.81 0.03
N ILE A 43 13.06 3.99 0.89
CA ILE A 43 13.60 2.69 1.27
C ILE A 43 13.67 1.75 0.05
N ILE A 44 12.60 1.68 -0.74
CA ILE A 44 12.55 0.82 -1.93
C ILE A 44 13.59 1.29 -2.95
N GLN A 45 13.72 2.59 -3.19
CA GLN A 45 14.72 3.14 -4.10
C GLN A 45 16.14 2.79 -3.64
N GLN A 46 16.44 2.90 -2.35
CA GLN A 46 17.76 2.55 -1.80
C GLN A 46 18.05 1.04 -1.87
N ARG A 47 17.05 0.18 -1.65
CA ARG A 47 17.20 -1.29 -1.62
C ARG A 47 17.21 -1.94 -3.00
N TYR A 48 16.37 -1.46 -3.91
CA TYR A 48 16.10 -2.08 -5.21
C TYR A 48 16.60 -1.24 -6.39
N GLY A 49 16.95 0.03 -6.20
CA GLY A 49 17.38 0.91 -7.29
C GLY A 49 16.26 1.30 -8.26
N SER A 50 15.00 1.01 -7.93
CA SER A 50 13.85 1.30 -8.79
C SER A 50 13.58 2.82 -8.88
N LYS A 51 12.97 3.25 -9.99
CA LYS A 51 12.60 4.65 -10.17
C LYS A 51 11.49 5.04 -9.20
N LYS A 52 11.58 6.26 -8.63
CA LYS A 52 10.55 6.82 -7.75
C LYS A 52 9.15 6.71 -8.34
N GLU A 53 9.01 7.02 -9.63
CA GLU A 53 7.72 7.03 -10.32
C GLU A 53 7.08 5.64 -10.36
N GLU A 54 7.84 4.59 -10.71
CA GLU A 54 7.34 3.21 -10.70
C GLU A 54 6.90 2.77 -9.30
N ILE A 55 7.70 3.12 -8.29
CA ILE A 55 7.38 2.81 -6.89
C ILE A 55 6.08 3.52 -6.47
N GLN A 56 5.95 4.82 -6.78
CA GLN A 56 4.75 5.58 -6.46
C GLN A 56 3.51 5.04 -7.18
N GLN A 57 3.62 4.69 -8.46
CA GLN A 57 2.51 4.06 -9.20
C GLN A 57 2.08 2.74 -8.58
N MET A 58 3.04 1.94 -8.11
CA MET A 58 2.74 0.68 -7.46
C MET A 58 2.09 0.86 -6.10
N LEU A 59 2.62 1.76 -5.26
CA LEU A 59 2.03 2.11 -3.98
C LEU A 59 0.59 2.64 -4.15
N HIS A 60 0.36 3.48 -5.17
CA HIS A 60 -0.96 3.97 -5.54
C HIS A 60 -1.89 2.83 -5.98
N THR A 61 -1.40 1.91 -6.81
CA THR A 61 -2.15 0.73 -7.26
C THR A 61 -2.57 -0.15 -6.08
N ILE A 62 -1.65 -0.45 -5.16
CA ILE A 62 -1.92 -1.25 -3.97
C ILE A 62 -2.97 -0.53 -3.10
N ALA A 63 -2.75 0.75 -2.78
CA ALA A 63 -3.68 1.53 -1.96
C ALA A 63 -5.08 1.61 -2.57
N SER A 64 -5.17 1.81 -3.89
CA SER A 64 -6.43 1.84 -4.63
C SER A 64 -7.14 0.48 -4.58
N LYS A 65 -6.40 -0.62 -4.78
CA LYS A 65 -6.93 -1.98 -4.69
C LYS A 65 -7.57 -2.27 -3.33
N PHE A 66 -6.93 -1.86 -2.24
CA PHE A 66 -7.49 -2.04 -0.89
C PHE A 66 -8.63 -1.08 -0.59
N THR A 67 -8.62 0.14 -1.13
CA THR A 67 -9.70 1.11 -0.94
C THR A 67 -10.98 0.67 -1.68
N GLN A 68 -10.86 0.24 -2.93
CA GLN A 68 -11.99 -0.14 -3.79
C GLN A 68 -12.61 -1.49 -3.41
N LYS A 69 -11.80 -2.45 -2.95
CA LYS A 69 -12.28 -3.80 -2.59
C LYS A 69 -13.28 -3.80 -1.43
N SER A 70 -13.30 -2.77 -0.58
CA SER A 70 -14.29 -2.65 0.50
C SER A 70 -15.70 -2.27 0.02
N GLU A 71 -15.83 -1.56 -1.10
CA GLU A 71 -17.13 -1.17 -1.66
C GLU A 71 -17.71 -2.28 -2.55
N ASP A 72 -16.86 -2.97 -3.30
CA ASP A 72 -17.27 -4.07 -4.18
C ASP A 72 -17.79 -5.27 -3.37
N LEU A 73 -17.12 -5.61 -2.26
CA LEU A 73 -17.54 -6.70 -1.36
C LEU A 73 -18.87 -6.40 -0.64
N LYS A 74 -19.11 -5.14 -0.26
CA LYS A 74 -20.40 -4.71 0.33
C LYS A 74 -21.55 -4.74 -0.67
N THR A 75 -21.28 -4.53 -1.95
CA THR A 75 -22.27 -4.58 -3.02
C THR A 75 -22.67 -6.01 -3.35
N GLN A 76 -21.71 -6.95 -3.36
CA GLN A 76 -21.98 -8.36 -3.63
C GLN A 76 -22.70 -9.07 -2.46
N LEU A 77 -22.46 -8.68 -1.21
CA LEU A 77 -23.10 -9.29 -0.03
C LEU A 77 -24.56 -8.85 0.20
N LYS A 78 -25.02 -7.77 -0.45
CA LYS A 78 -26.42 -7.29 -0.34
C LYS A 78 -27.38 -7.92 -1.36
N LYS A 79 -26.89 -8.83 -2.21
CA LYS A 79 -27.68 -9.41 -3.31
C LYS A 79 -28.24 -10.82 -3.03
N ASP A 80 -27.98 -11.38 -1.85
CA ASP A 80 -28.60 -12.61 -1.36
C ASP A 80 -29.57 -12.31 -0.21
#